data_AF-A0A9D2L291-F1
#
_entry.id   AF-A0A9D2L291-F1
#
_cell.length_a   1.000
_cell.length_b   1.000
_cell.length_c   1.000
_cell.angle_alpha   90.00
_cell.angle_beta   90.00
_cell.angle_gamma   90.00
#
_symmetry.space_group_name_H-M   'P 1'
#
loop_
_entity.id
_entity.type
_entity.pdbx_description
1 polymer ?
#
loop_
_entity_poly.entity_id
_entity_poly.type
_entity_poly.pdbx_seq_one_letter_code
_entity_poly.pdbx_strand_id
1 'polypeptide(L)' 'MKLTTVLCCAWLIFFGLCAAVWSLTGFDLLAAVTFGNAVAYRALLSLAGVGALWLLFWLIAFRPTRQLR' A
#
# COMPACT_ATOMS: atom_id res chain seq x y z
N MET A 1 -0.14 18.14 0.86
CA MET A 1 0.87 17.32 0.14
C MET A 1 1.49 16.25 1.04
N LYS A 2 2.15 16.58 2.16
CA LYS A 2 2.78 15.57 3.05
C LYS A 2 1.80 14.52 3.61
N LEU A 3 0.59 14.94 4.02
CA LEU A 3 -0.36 14.04 4.69
C LEU A 3 -0.82 12.88 3.80
N THR A 4 -1.18 13.15 2.53
CA THR A 4 -1.65 12.11 1.60
C THR A 4 -0.54 11.14 1.23
N THR A 5 0.69 11.64 1.05
CA THR A 5 1.87 10.80 0.82
C THR A 5 2.18 9.90 2.02
N VAL A 6 2.12 10.44 3.24
CA VAL A 6 2.33 9.68 4.48
C VAL A 6 1.25 8.62 4.66
N LEU A 7 -0.03 8.94 4.38
CA LEU A 7 -1.13 7.99 4.39
C LEU A 7 -0.91 6.86 3.38
N CYS A 8 -0.53 7.17 2.13
CA CYS A 8 -0.22 6.16 1.12
C CYS A 8 0.94 5.25 1.54
N CYS A 9 2.02 5.80 2.11
CA CYS A 9 3.12 5.01 2.64
C CYS A 9 2.68 4.09 3.77
N ALA A 10 1.93 4.61 4.76
CA ALA A 10 1.43 3.82 5.87
C ALA A 10 0.53 2.67 5.39
N TRP A 11 -0.32 2.94 4.38
CA TRP A 11 -1.20 1.94 3.79
C TRP A 11 -0.44 0.83 3.07
N LEU A 12 0.60 1.17 2.31
CA LEU A 12 1.47 0.17 1.65
C LEU A 12 2.26 -0.66 2.65
N ILE A 13 2.75 -0.04 3.74
CA ILE A 13 3.43 -0.77 4.82
C ILE A 13 2.48 -1.77 5.47
N PHE A 14 1.23 -1.36 5.73
CA PHE A 14 0.20 -2.25 6.28
C PHE A 14 -0.04 -3.47 5.37
N PHE A 15 -0.21 -3.28 4.06
CA PHE A 15 -0.33 -4.40 3.12
C PHE A 15 0.91 -5.30 3.08
N GLY A 16 2.10 -4.71 3.16
CA GLY A 16 3.35 -5.45 3.25
C GLY A 16 3.42 -6.34 4.50
N LEU A 17 2.95 -5.83 5.65
CA LEU A 17 2.86 -6.60 6.89
C LEU A 17 1.83 -7.73 6.78
N CYS A 18 0.65 -7.48 6.20
CA CYS A 18 -0.34 -8.53 5.96
C CYS A 18 0.23 -9.64 5.06
N ALA A 19 0.96 -9.29 3.99
CA ALA A 19 1.61 -10.25 3.11
C ALA A 19 2.72 -11.04 3.83
N ALA A 20 3.50 -10.39 4.70
CA ALA A 20 4.52 -11.05 5.50
C ALA A 20 3.91 -12.07 6.49
N VAL A 21 2.81 -11.72 7.15
CA VAL A 21 2.12 -12.64 8.07
C VAL A 21 1.53 -13.83 7.30
N TRP A 22 0.91 -13.59 6.13
CA TRP A 22 0.47 -14.67 5.25
C TRP A 22 1.63 -15.61 4.91
N SER A 23 2.80 -15.08 4.54
CA SER A 23 3.96 -15.89 4.18
C SER A 23 4.54 -16.71 5.34
N LEU A 24 4.43 -16.24 6.58
CA LEU A 24 4.99 -16.90 7.77
C LEU A 24 4.02 -17.91 8.41
N THR A 25 2.72 -17.60 8.40
CA THR A 25 1.70 -18.36 9.15
C THR A 25 0.69 -19.07 8.25
N GLY A 26 0.62 -18.70 6.97
CA GLY A 26 -0.44 -19.14 6.06
C GLY A 26 -1.81 -18.53 6.35
N PHE A 27 -1.92 -17.63 7.34
CA PHE A 27 -3.18 -17.01 7.73
C PHE A 27 -3.40 -15.68 7.01
N ASP A 28 -4.58 -15.53 6.40
CA ASP A 28 -4.99 -14.31 5.73
C ASP A 28 -5.60 -13.29 6.69
N LEU A 29 -4.77 -12.41 7.23
CA LEU A 29 -5.26 -11.27 7.98
C LEU A 29 -6.17 -10.36 7.13
N LEU A 30 -5.91 -10.24 5.83
CA LEU A 30 -6.67 -9.34 4.98
C LEU A 30 -8.06 -9.92 4.69
N ALA A 31 -8.16 -11.23 4.42
CA ALA A 31 -9.47 -11.89 4.29
C ALA A 31 -10.23 -12.00 5.63
N ALA A 32 -9.51 -12.14 6.76
CA ALA A 32 -10.12 -12.11 8.09
C ALA A 32 -10.74 -10.74 8.40
N VAL A 33 -10.03 -9.64 8.08
CA VAL A 33 -10.52 -8.27 8.27
C VAL A 33 -11.73 -7.97 7.37
N THR A 34 -11.78 -8.54 6.16
CA THR A 34 -12.92 -8.36 5.25
C THR A 34 -14.07 -9.34 5.48
N PHE A 35 -14.00 -10.17 6.53
CA PHE A 35 -14.98 -11.22 6.82
C PHE A 35 -15.24 -12.16 5.61
N GLY A 36 -14.22 -12.39 4.78
CA GLY A 36 -14.34 -13.20 3.56
C GLY A 36 -15.10 -12.53 2.41
N ASN A 37 -15.45 -11.25 2.49
CA ASN A 37 -16.11 -10.55 1.40
C ASN A 37 -15.14 -10.27 0.25
N ALA A 38 -15.31 -10.97 -0.86
CA ALA A 38 -14.45 -10.87 -2.04
C ALA A 38 -14.41 -9.46 -2.65
N VAL A 39 -15.49 -8.68 -2.54
CA VAL A 39 -15.54 -7.31 -3.09
C VAL A 39 -14.66 -6.38 -2.26
N ALA A 40 -14.80 -6.43 -0.94
CA ALA A 40 -14.00 -5.62 -0.02
C ALA A 40 -12.50 -5.99 -0.11
N TYR A 41 -12.20 -7.29 -0.22
CA TYR A 41 -10.82 -7.77 -0.39
C TYR A 41 -10.17 -7.21 -1.66
N ARG A 42 -10.86 -7.28 -2.80
CA ARG A 42 -10.38 -6.75 -4.08
C ARG A 42 -10.26 -5.22 -4.07
N ALA A 43 -11.19 -4.52 -3.43
CA ALA A 43 -11.16 -3.06 -3.31
C ALA A 43 -9.99 -2.57 -2.44
N LEU A 44 -9.64 -3.30 -1.38
CA LEU A 44 -8.47 -3.00 -0.57
C LEU A 44 -7.17 -3.22 -1.37
N LEU A 45 -7.07 -4.34 -2.09
CA LEU A 45 -5.92 -4.60 -2.96
C LEU A 45 -5.78 -3.57 -4.08
N SER A 46 -6.88 -3.10 -4.68
CA SER A 46 -6.81 -2.03 -5.69
C SER A 46 -6.36 -0.70 -5.10
N LEU A 47 -6.75 -0.40 -3.85
CA LEU A 47 -6.25 0.76 -3.08
C LEU A 47 -4.73 0.72 -2.88
N ALA A 48 -4.14 -0.46 -2.66
CA ALA A 48 -2.69 -0.62 -2.59
C ALA A 48 -2.01 -0.20 -3.91
N GLY A 49 -2.57 -0.63 -5.05
CA GLY A 49 -2.08 -0.26 -6.37
C GLY A 49 -2.16 1.25 -6.64
N VAL A 50 -3.28 1.88 -6.28
CA VAL A 50 -3.45 3.34 -6.41
C VAL A 50 -2.45 4.10 -5.53
N GLY A 51 -2.23 3.64 -4.29
CA GLY A 51 -1.23 4.23 -3.39
C GLY A 51 0.19 4.16 -3.93
N ALA A 52 0.56 3.03 -4.55
CA ALA A 52 1.88 2.85 -5.18
C ALA A 52 2.06 3.76 -6.40
N LEU A 53 1.06 3.84 -7.28
CA LEU A 53 1.08 4.73 -8.45
C LEU A 53 1.17 6.20 -8.06
N TRP A 54 0.46 6.59 -7.00
CA TRP A 54 0.54 7.94 -6.46
C TRP A 54 1.96 8.27 -6.01
N LEU A 55 2.60 7.42 -5.20
CA LEU A 55 3.98 7.63 -4.75
C LEU A 55 4.98 7.67 -5.92
N LEU A 56 4.81 6.79 -6.91
CA LEU A 56 5.66 6.75 -8.10
C LEU A 56 5.54 8.03 -8.93
N PHE A 57 4.31 8.52 -9.14
CA PHE A 57 4.07 9.79 -9.82
C PHE A 57 4.80 10.94 -9.11
N TRP A 58 4.72 11.01 -7.78
CA TRP A 58 5.41 12.05 -7.01
C TRP A 58 6.93 11.95 -7.11
N LEU A 59 7.49 10.74 -7.09
CA LEU A 59 8.92 10.51 -7.27
C LEU A 59 9.41 10.99 -8.65
N ILE A 60 8.62 10.72 -9.70
CA ILE A 60 8.95 11.09 -11.09
C ILE A 60 8.75 12.59 -11.34
N ALA A 61 7.65 13.16 -10.87
CA ALA A 61 7.28 14.55 -11.14
C ALA A 61 8.18 15.54 -10.40
N PHE A 62 8.53 15.26 -9.14
CA PHE A 62 9.29 16.21 -8.32
C PHE A 62 10.79 15.90 -8.28
N ARG A 63 11.22 14.68 -8.65
CA ARG A 63 12.62 14.19 -8.60
C ARG A 63 13.44 14.85 -7.48
N PRO A 64 13.11 14.61 -6.20
CA PRO A 64 13.77 15.27 -5.08
C PRO A 64 15.29 15.02 -5.03
N THR A 65 15.79 13.98 -5.72
CA THR A 65 17.22 13.66 -5.84
C THR A 65 17.99 14.52 -6.84
N ARG A 66 17.33 15.43 -7.59
CA ARG A 66 18.00 16.28 -8.59
C ARG A 66 18.99 17.27 -7.99
N GLN A 67 18.82 17.65 -6.73
CA GLN A 67 19.71 18.56 -5.99
C GLN A 67 20.81 17.84 -5.19
N LEU A 68 20.81 16.50 -5.19
CA LEU A 68 21.81 15.67 -4.50
C LEU A 68 22.99 15.27 -5.41
N ARG A 69 23.14 15.94 -6.57
CA ARG A 69 24.20 15.69 -7.55
C ARG A 69 25.15 16.86 -7.64
#